data_AF-M1FVU0-F1
#
_entry.id   AF-M1FVU0-F1
#
_cell.length_a   1.000
_cell.length_b   1.000
_cell.length_c   1.000
_cell.angle_alpha   90.00
_cell.angle_beta   90.00
_cell.angle_gamma   90.00
#
_symmetry.space_group_name_H-M   'P 1'
#
loop_
_entity.id
_entity.type
_entity.pdbx_description
1 polymer ?
#
loop_
_entity_poly.entity_id
_entity_poly.type
_entity_poly.pdbx_seq_one_letter_code
_entity_poly.pdbx_strand_id
1 'polypeptide(L)'
;MGVIPMTDKMIGITETVLRDAHQSLMATRMSTNDMLPIIEKMDKVGYFSLECWGGATFDAAIRFLNEDPWDRLRQVQMRAPNTNLCPYFAGQISVNYTSYFTRNLVKLQRYSKID
;
A
#
# COMPACT_ATOMS: atom_id res chain seq x y z
N MET A 1 -5.25 -9.95 42.76
CA MET A 1 -4.76 -9.54 41.43
C MET A 1 -5.18 -10.63 40.45
N GLY A 2 -6.22 -10.37 39.64
CA GLY A 2 -6.71 -11.34 38.65
C GLY A 2 -5.83 -11.30 37.41
N VAL A 3 -5.26 -12.44 37.03
CA VAL A 3 -4.53 -12.59 35.77
C VAL A 3 -5.59 -12.63 34.66
N ILE A 4 -5.58 -11.65 33.77
CA ILE A 4 -6.47 -11.66 32.59
C ILE A 4 -5.96 -12.79 31.69
N PRO A 5 -6.78 -13.81 31.36
CA PRO A 5 -6.36 -14.83 30.41
C PRO A 5 -6.17 -14.16 29.05
N MET A 6 -4.93 -14.16 28.54
CA MET A 6 -4.67 -13.87 27.14
C MET A 6 -5.38 -14.96 26.33
N THR A 7 -6.47 -14.61 25.66
CA THR A 7 -7.07 -15.47 24.65
C THR A 7 -6.04 -15.68 23.54
N ASP A 8 -5.97 -16.90 22.99
CA ASP A 8 -5.16 -17.22 21.79
C ASP A 8 -5.73 -16.50 20.56
N LYS A 9 -5.63 -15.18 20.57
CA LYS A 9 -6.10 -14.30 19.50
C LYS A 9 -4.98 -14.18 18.48
N MET A 10 -5.22 -14.75 17.30
CA MET A 10 -4.34 -14.58 16.16
C MET A 10 -4.14 -13.09 15.85
N ILE A 11 -2.90 -12.64 15.85
CA ILE A 11 -2.53 -11.25 15.54
C ILE A 11 -2.29 -11.15 14.03
N GLY A 12 -3.08 -10.31 13.36
CA GLY A 12 -2.87 -10.00 11.95
C GLY A 12 -1.63 -9.13 11.76
N ILE A 13 -0.79 -9.47 10.79
CA ILE A 13 0.41 -8.69 10.45
C ILE A 13 0.18 -7.97 9.14
N THR A 14 0.41 -6.65 9.15
CA THR A 14 0.43 -5.83 7.93
C THR A 14 1.87 -5.63 7.48
N GLU A 15 2.14 -5.98 6.24
CA GLU A 15 3.46 -5.82 5.63
C GLU A 15 3.58 -4.44 4.97
N THR A 16 4.67 -3.73 5.24
CA THR A 16 4.87 -2.33 4.83
C THR A 16 6.06 -2.13 3.89
N VAL A 17 6.75 -3.22 3.49
CA VAL A 17 7.92 -3.16 2.61
C VAL A 17 7.66 -2.42 1.29
N LEU A 18 6.43 -2.50 0.76
CA LEU A 18 6.05 -1.91 -0.54
C LEU A 18 5.70 -0.41 -0.44
N ARG A 19 5.56 0.15 0.77
CA ARG A 19 5.18 1.56 0.98
C ARG A 19 6.09 2.22 2.02
N ASP A 20 5.84 1.98 3.30
CA ASP A 20 6.45 2.76 4.38
C ASP A 20 7.93 2.43 4.63
N ALA A 21 8.35 1.18 4.39
CA ALA A 21 9.74 0.78 4.63
C ALA A 21 10.72 1.54 3.72
N HIS A 22 10.50 1.53 2.41
CA HIS A 22 11.36 2.26 1.47
C HIS A 22 11.13 3.78 1.51
N GLN A 23 9.94 4.22 1.91
CA GLN A 23 9.71 5.63 2.23
C GLN A 23 10.61 6.10 3.38
N SER A 24 10.75 5.29 4.43
CA SER A 24 11.58 5.58 5.60
C SER A 24 13.08 5.41 5.35
N LEU A 25 13.46 4.35 4.62
CA LEU A 25 14.86 3.93 4.48
C LEU A 25 15.55 4.42 3.20
N MET A 26 14.77 4.70 2.14
CA MET A 26 15.30 4.94 0.79
C MET A 26 14.59 6.09 0.08
N ALA A 27 14.08 7.05 0.86
CA ALA A 27 13.40 8.25 0.36
C ALA A 27 12.30 7.97 -0.68
N THR A 28 11.61 6.83 -0.59
CA THR A 28 10.55 6.41 -1.52
C THR A 28 11.03 6.12 -2.96
N ARG A 29 12.26 5.61 -3.12
CA ARG A 29 12.89 5.39 -4.45
C ARG A 29 12.87 3.95 -4.97
N MET A 30 12.07 3.07 -4.36
CA MET A 30 11.89 1.71 -4.89
C MET A 30 11.06 1.75 -6.19
N SER A 31 11.63 1.23 -7.27
CA SER A 31 10.97 1.15 -8.58
C SER A 31 9.88 0.10 -8.59
N THR A 32 8.92 0.20 -9.52
CA THR A 32 7.90 -0.84 -9.65
C THR A 32 8.56 -2.17 -10.01
N ASN A 33 9.53 -2.17 -10.93
CA ASN A 33 10.22 -3.38 -11.37
C ASN A 33 10.94 -4.14 -10.24
N ASP A 34 11.47 -3.42 -9.25
CA ASP A 34 12.11 -4.06 -8.08
C ASP A 34 11.08 -4.71 -7.14
N MET A 35 9.86 -4.17 -7.09
CA MET A 35 8.78 -4.70 -6.24
C MET A 35 8.18 -5.99 -6.81
N LEU A 36 7.89 -6.04 -8.12
CA LEU A 36 7.05 -7.09 -8.72
C LEU A 36 7.52 -8.54 -8.46
N PRO A 37 8.82 -8.88 -8.49
CA PRO A 37 9.27 -10.27 -8.37
C PRO A 37 8.93 -10.95 -7.03
N ILE A 38 8.74 -10.18 -5.96
CA ILE A 38 8.48 -10.73 -4.62
C ILE A 38 6.99 -10.84 -4.29
N ILE A 39 6.12 -10.14 -5.02
CA ILE A 39 4.70 -9.98 -4.68
C ILE A 39 3.96 -11.32 -4.61
N GLU A 40 4.16 -12.20 -5.59
CA GLU A 40 3.48 -13.52 -5.61
C GLU A 40 3.89 -14.42 -4.44
N LYS A 41 5.09 -14.22 -3.90
CA LYS A 41 5.54 -14.93 -2.69
C LYS A 41 4.88 -14.31 -1.45
N MET A 42 4.85 -12.98 -1.37
CA MET A 42 4.19 -12.26 -0.27
C MET A 42 2.70 -12.61 -0.17
N ASP A 43 2.03 -12.79 -1.31
CA ASP A 43 0.61 -13.17 -1.37
C ASP A 43 0.32 -14.54 -0.72
N LYS A 44 1.32 -15.43 -0.65
CA LYS A 44 1.20 -16.77 -0.06
C LYS A 44 1.57 -16.82 1.42
N VAL A 45 2.10 -15.74 2.00
CA VAL A 45 2.54 -15.70 3.41
C VAL A 45 1.35 -15.70 4.37
N GLY A 46 0.22 -15.13 3.95
CA GLY A 46 -0.96 -14.96 4.82
C GLY A 46 -0.90 -13.69 5.68
N TYR A 47 -0.31 -12.61 5.16
CA TYR A 47 -0.42 -11.29 5.77
C TYR A 47 -1.88 -10.85 5.87
N PHE A 48 -2.21 -10.08 6.91
CA PHE A 48 -3.52 -9.47 7.06
C PHE A 48 -3.77 -8.44 5.96
N SER A 49 -2.75 -7.63 5.65
CA SER A 49 -2.77 -6.73 4.49
C SER A 49 -1.36 -6.40 4.00
N LEU A 50 -1.25 -6.02 2.72
CA LEU A 50 -0.06 -5.43 2.14
C LEU A 50 -0.29 -3.93 1.99
N GLU A 51 0.52 -3.14 2.67
CA GLU A 51 0.55 -1.71 2.46
C GLU A 51 1.44 -1.39 1.26
N CYS A 52 0.81 -1.07 0.11
CA CYS A 52 1.50 -0.93 -1.16
C CYS A 52 1.29 0.41 -1.86
N TRP A 53 0.49 1.31 -1.28
CA TRP A 53 0.15 2.58 -1.93
C TRP A 53 -0.21 3.71 -0.97
N GLY A 54 -0.22 4.94 -1.48
CA GLY A 54 -0.51 6.15 -0.71
C GLY A 54 0.74 6.88 -0.20
N GLY A 55 0.54 7.90 0.63
CA GLY A 55 1.63 8.72 1.16
C GLY A 55 2.51 9.35 0.06
N ALA A 56 3.83 9.28 0.23
CA ALA A 56 4.80 9.85 -0.71
C ALA A 56 5.01 9.00 -1.97
N THR A 57 4.48 7.76 -2.04
CA THR A 57 4.72 6.85 -3.18
C THR A 57 4.10 7.36 -4.47
N PHE A 58 2.96 8.04 -4.38
CA PHE A 58 2.30 8.62 -5.55
C PHE A 58 3.12 9.76 -6.17
N ASP A 59 3.58 10.68 -5.33
CA ASP A 59 4.43 11.79 -5.75
C ASP A 59 5.78 11.30 -6.29
N ALA A 60 6.38 10.32 -5.60
CA ALA A 60 7.69 9.81 -5.97
C ALA A 60 7.68 9.04 -7.30
N ALA A 61 6.61 8.28 -7.57
CA ALA A 61 6.44 7.60 -8.84
C ALA A 61 6.48 8.59 -10.02
N ILE A 62 5.75 9.69 -9.92
CA ILE A 62 5.65 10.68 -11.00
C ILE A 62 6.92 11.55 -11.07
N ARG A 63 7.38 12.08 -9.94
CA ARG A 63 8.46 13.08 -9.92
C ARG A 63 9.85 12.49 -10.12
N PHE A 64 10.11 11.28 -9.62
CA PHE A 64 11.48 10.74 -9.56
C PHE A 64 11.67 9.44 -10.33
N LEU A 65 10.62 8.63 -10.47
CA LEU A 65 10.72 7.33 -11.13
C LEU A 65 10.19 7.36 -12.57
N ASN A 66 9.47 8.43 -12.94
CA ASN A 66 8.79 8.56 -14.24
C ASN A 66 7.85 7.36 -14.51
N GLU A 67 7.15 6.90 -13.48
CA GLU A 67 6.22 5.77 -13.50
C GLU A 67 4.78 6.24 -13.26
N ASP A 68 3.80 5.52 -13.82
CA ASP A 68 2.38 5.72 -13.51
C ASP A 68 2.04 5.02 -12.17
N PRO A 69 1.72 5.77 -11.10
CA PRO A 69 1.38 5.17 -9.81
C PRO A 69 0.11 4.30 -9.86
N TRP A 70 -0.79 4.55 -10.80
CA TRP A 70 -1.97 3.71 -11.00
C TRP A 70 -1.61 2.37 -11.63
N ASP A 71 -0.63 2.37 -12.53
CA ASP A 71 -0.16 1.15 -13.15
C ASP A 71 0.55 0.25 -12.15
N ARG A 72 1.39 0.83 -11.28
CA ARG A 72 1.98 0.14 -10.14
C ARG A 72 0.92 -0.60 -9.31
N LEU A 73 -0.16 0.07 -8.92
CA LEU A 73 -1.23 -0.57 -8.16
C LEU A 73 -1.83 -1.75 -8.92
N ARG A 74 -2.22 -1.57 -10.20
CA ARG A 74 -2.81 -2.64 -11.02
C ARG A 74 -1.89 -3.85 -11.08
N GLN A 75 -0.59 -3.62 -11.28
CA GLN A 75 0.42 -4.66 -11.36
C GLN A 75 0.64 -5.41 -10.05
N VAL A 76 0.53 -4.73 -8.90
CA VAL A 76 0.55 -5.37 -7.58
C VAL A 76 -0.72 -6.19 -7.37
N GLN A 77 -1.89 -5.63 -7.68
CA GLN A 77 -3.19 -6.29 -7.52
C GLN A 77 -3.33 -7.56 -8.37
N MET A 78 -2.81 -7.55 -9.59
CA MET A 78 -2.80 -8.74 -10.45
C MET A 78 -1.93 -9.87 -9.87
N ARG A 79 -0.88 -9.55 -9.12
CA ARG A 79 0.09 -10.51 -8.57
C ARG A 79 -0.20 -10.93 -7.12
N ALA A 80 -0.98 -10.14 -6.38
CA ALA A 80 -1.46 -10.44 -5.03
C ALA A 80 -3.00 -10.50 -4.97
N PRO A 81 -3.65 -11.50 -5.60
CA PRO A 81 -5.10 -11.60 -5.63
C PRO A 81 -5.72 -12.06 -4.29
N ASN A 82 -4.94 -12.70 -3.42
CA ASN A 82 -5.45 -13.32 -2.18
C ASN A 82 -5.30 -12.42 -0.95
N THR A 83 -4.36 -11.46 -0.99
CA THR A 83 -4.06 -10.58 0.13
C THR A 83 -4.73 -9.21 -0.02
N ASN A 84 -5.28 -8.67 1.06
CA ASN A 84 -5.88 -7.34 1.06
C ASN A 84 -4.81 -6.28 0.84
N LEU A 85 -5.07 -5.35 -0.08
CA LEU A 85 -4.19 -4.19 -0.32
C LEU A 85 -4.70 -3.00 0.48
N CYS A 86 -3.87 -2.50 1.40
CA CYS A 86 -4.20 -1.35 2.23
C CYS A 86 -3.52 -0.09 1.67
N PRO A 87 -4.29 0.90 1.19
CA PRO A 87 -3.74 2.21 0.87
C PRO A 87 -3.63 3.10 2.12
N TYR A 88 -2.53 3.84 2.25
CA TYR A 88 -2.41 4.90 3.26
C TYR A 88 -2.98 6.22 2.73
N PHE A 89 -4.06 6.71 3.36
CA PHE A 89 -4.59 8.03 3.12
C PHE A 89 -4.26 8.97 4.28
N ALA A 90 -3.48 10.02 4.01
CA ALA A 90 -3.47 11.17 4.91
C ALA A 90 -4.85 11.85 4.82
N GLY A 91 -5.61 11.88 5.92
CA GLY A 91 -6.92 12.53 5.98
C GLY A 91 -6.85 14.00 5.50
N GLN A 92 -7.92 14.45 4.83
CA GLN A 92 -8.15 15.77 4.19
C GLN A 92 -7.07 16.34 3.25
N ILE A 93 -5.83 15.86 3.27
CA ILE A 93 -4.72 16.35 2.45
C ILE A 93 -4.33 15.23 1.49
N SER A 94 -5.16 15.07 0.47
CA SER A 94 -4.99 14.06 -0.56
C SER A 94 -3.88 14.49 -1.53
N VAL A 95 -2.64 14.18 -1.15
CA VAL A 95 -1.50 13.92 -2.03
C VAL A 95 -1.05 15.01 -3.03
N ASN A 96 -1.53 16.25 -2.92
CA ASN A 96 -0.88 17.47 -3.41
C ASN A 96 -1.52 18.73 -2.80
N TYR A 97 -0.73 19.80 -2.66
CA TYR A 97 -1.08 21.09 -2.02
C TYR A 97 -2.10 21.97 -2.80
N THR A 98 -2.86 21.44 -3.76
CA THR A 98 -3.83 22.26 -4.53
C THR A 98 -5.05 21.44 -4.96
N SER A 99 -6.22 22.06 -4.84
CA SER A 99 -7.58 21.50 -4.84
C SER A 99 -8.09 20.93 -6.19
N TYR A 100 -7.34 20.04 -6.84
CA TYR A 100 -7.80 19.27 -8.01
C TYR A 100 -7.86 17.77 -7.68
N PHE A 101 -8.80 17.30 -6.85
CA PHE A 101 -8.82 15.87 -6.49
C PHE A 101 -10.19 15.20 -6.26
N THR A 102 -11.32 15.76 -6.71
CA THR A 102 -12.62 15.06 -6.55
C THR A 102 -12.77 13.83 -7.47
N ARG A 103 -11.98 13.71 -8.56
CA ARG A 103 -12.09 12.57 -9.52
C ARG A 103 -11.27 11.33 -9.16
N ASN A 104 -10.18 11.46 -8.41
CA ASN A 104 -9.25 10.35 -8.15
C ASN A 104 -9.68 9.49 -6.96
N LEU A 105 -10.32 10.08 -5.95
CA LEU A 105 -10.91 9.32 -4.81
C LEU A 105 -11.99 8.32 -5.27
N VAL A 106 -12.83 8.72 -6.23
CA VAL A 106 -13.88 7.86 -6.80
C VAL A 106 -13.28 6.70 -7.61
N LYS A 107 -12.13 6.91 -8.26
CA LYS A 107 -11.40 5.82 -8.92
C LYS A 107 -10.78 4.87 -7.88
N LEU A 108 -10.19 5.40 -6.80
CA LEU A 108 -9.58 4.59 -5.73
C LEU A 108 -10.58 3.69 -5.01
N GLN A 109 -11.78 4.18 -4.67
CA GLN A 109 -12.86 3.35 -4.11
C GLN A 109 -13.27 2.17 -5.02
N ARG A 110 -13.07 2.29 -6.34
CA ARG A 110 -13.34 1.20 -7.28
C ARG A 110 -12.23 0.16 -7.39
N TYR A 111 -10.99 0.53 -7.11
CA TYR A 111 -9.85 -0.40 -7.16
C TYR A 111 -9.64 -1.18 -5.86
N SER A 112 -10.33 -0.74 -4.82
CA SER A 112 -10.08 -1.17 -3.48
C SER A 112 -11.19 -2.15 -3.07
N LYS A 113 -10.83 -3.42 -2.84
CA LYS A 113 -11.61 -4.30 -1.94
C LYS A 113 -11.41 -3.81 -0.50
N ILE A 114 -11.77 -2.56 -0.23
CA ILE A 114 -11.67 -1.94 1.09
C ILE A 114 -12.91 -2.37 1.85
N ASP A 115 -12.69 -3.18 2.88
CA ASP A 115 -13.52 -3.17 4.08
C ASP A 115 -13.08 -1.99 4.97
#